data_AF-A0A4U0UM90-F1
#
_entry.id   AF-A0A4U0UM90-F1
#
_cell.length_a   1.000
_cell.length_b   1.000
_cell.length_c   1.000
_cell.angle_alpha   90.00
_cell.angle_beta   90.00
_cell.angle_gamma   90.00
#
_symmetry.space_group_name_H-M   'P 1'
#
loop_
_entity.id
_entity.type
_entity.pdbx_description
1 polymer ?
#
loop_
_entity_poly.entity_id
_entity_poly.type
_entity_poly.pdbx_seq_one_letter_code
_entity_poly.pdbx_strand_id
1 'polypeptide(L)'
;MEALEQSLRSVLQPISHNLPKPLSDTAATLLGDSCYRSLVHNINISDAACVKLAVSKALGITIVGASAVVKIPQLLKLLNSQSAEGISFLSYALETASFLISLMYNVRNGFPFSTYGEVALIAIQNVAISVLVLQYTGKAAAAAVFIAGLAAAGYAMYSDSITSMGMLQYLQAGAGLLGVASKVPQIATIFQQGGTGQLSAFAVFNYLLGSLSRIFTTLQEVPDKLILYGFIAGFTLNAIIAAQMVYYWDSPKSSATTGTKVESKGKKAAKQAVGTDGQANGLSTGSQRVREKIQDDLKNSKVPASCLVELKDVTNYLPMKMTGFSDFYTSLEHCQNCSGEMTSASIASNWFAAPSVYNSRVSSVLPTPHDIARPKNVSFSAGIDSQPKYGPTRKLDFELEMGFFVSQPVPYGEVMPIKDAREHIFGFVMLNDWSARDHQLFEMRPLGPFHSKGFGTSISNWIVPMEALEPYSCPPNTKQDPQPFEHLSWPGAKDDGALDIKLRIKLIRDGKESVLGTSNLKYLYWTPYQQLTHHAASGCGMQTGDLIGTGTISGSGKNENGEKVELGCLYEAERTKTKVLPDSSGKYEDGYLEDGDEIVLEGWCENGRGGVALGFGECWGRILPPR
;
A
#
# COMPACT_ATOMS: atom_id res chain seq x y z
N MET A 1 16.33 17.50 -44.26
CA MET A 1 17.11 16.26 -43.98
C MET A 1 18.58 16.47 -44.26
N GLU A 2 19.00 16.87 -45.47
CA GLU A 2 20.42 17.10 -45.80
C GLU A 2 21.13 18.12 -44.88
N ALA A 3 20.49 19.26 -44.57
CA ALA A 3 21.07 20.25 -43.64
C ALA A 3 21.25 19.72 -42.21
N LEU A 4 20.37 18.82 -41.77
CA LEU A 4 20.46 18.14 -40.47
C LEU A 4 21.58 17.10 -40.49
N GLU A 5 21.68 16.32 -41.57
CA GLU A 5 22.73 15.32 -41.77
C GLU A 5 24.12 15.96 -41.81
N GLN A 6 24.27 17.11 -42.47
CA GLN A 6 25.52 17.87 -42.51
C GLN A 6 25.90 18.43 -41.14
N SER A 7 24.91 18.90 -40.37
CA SER A 7 25.11 19.38 -38.99
C SER A 7 25.46 18.25 -38.02
N LEU A 8 24.89 17.06 -38.19
CA LEU A 8 25.21 15.89 -37.37
C LEU A 8 26.57 15.30 -37.73
N ARG A 9 26.94 15.28 -39.01
CA ARG A 9 28.27 14.83 -39.47
C ARG A 9 29.39 15.65 -38.85
N SER A 10 29.29 16.98 -38.87
CA SER A 10 30.35 17.84 -38.34
C SER A 10 30.62 17.61 -36.84
N VAL A 11 29.61 17.18 -36.08
CA VAL A 11 29.71 16.93 -34.63
C VAL A 11 30.05 15.48 -34.32
N LEU A 12 29.38 14.52 -34.95
CA LEU A 12 29.43 13.10 -34.56
C LEU A 12 30.51 12.30 -35.30
N GLN A 13 30.88 12.70 -36.52
CA GLN A 13 31.82 11.95 -37.33
C GLN A 13 33.24 11.87 -36.73
N PRO A 14 33.81 12.94 -36.12
CA PRO A 14 35.09 12.84 -35.42
C PRO A 14 35.04 11.90 -34.22
N ILE A 15 33.89 11.81 -33.54
CA ILE A 15 33.69 10.92 -32.39
C ILE A 15 33.56 9.47 -32.89
N SER A 16 32.79 9.25 -33.96
CA SER A 16 32.51 7.91 -34.46
C SER A 16 33.72 7.22 -35.09
N HIS A 17 34.62 7.98 -35.72
CA HIS A 17 35.88 7.43 -36.26
C HIS A 17 36.89 7.07 -35.17
N ASN A 18 36.77 7.66 -33.98
CA ASN A 18 37.66 7.42 -32.85
C ASN A 18 37.02 6.52 -31.78
N LEU A 19 35.96 5.76 -32.13
CA LEU A 19 35.33 4.84 -31.20
C LEU A 19 36.36 3.78 -30.73
N PRO A 20 36.48 3.51 -29.42
CA PRO A 20 37.28 2.41 -28.91
C PRO A 20 36.89 1.07 -29.55
N LYS A 21 37.87 0.22 -29.87
CA LYS A 21 37.65 -1.10 -30.53
C LYS A 21 36.51 -1.93 -29.93
N PRO A 22 36.39 -2.08 -28.58
CA PRO A 22 35.29 -2.85 -28.01
C PRO A 22 33.90 -2.31 -28.38
N LEU A 23 33.76 -0.98 -28.49
CA LEU A 23 32.50 -0.33 -28.85
C LEU A 23 32.24 -0.40 -30.36
N SER A 24 33.28 -0.22 -31.19
CA SER A 24 33.13 -0.35 -32.65
C SER A 24 32.76 -1.78 -33.05
N ASP A 25 33.40 -2.77 -32.44
CA ASP A 25 33.17 -4.19 -32.74
C ASP A 25 31.78 -4.62 -32.28
N THR A 26 31.31 -4.12 -31.14
CA THR A 26 29.94 -4.34 -30.66
C THR A 26 28.91 -3.71 -31.59
N ALA A 27 29.13 -2.48 -32.02
CA ALA A 27 28.22 -1.78 -32.93
C ALA A 27 28.20 -2.42 -34.33
N ALA A 28 29.36 -2.85 -34.85
CA ALA A 28 29.47 -3.58 -36.11
C ALA A 28 28.79 -4.95 -36.04
N THR A 29 28.95 -5.67 -34.93
CA THR A 29 28.26 -6.96 -34.69
C THR A 29 26.74 -6.79 -34.60
N LEU A 30 26.27 -5.71 -33.96
CA LEU A 30 24.86 -5.46 -33.75
C LEU A 30 24.13 -4.99 -35.01
N LEU A 31 24.73 -4.08 -35.78
CA LEU A 31 24.13 -3.47 -36.97
C LEU A 31 24.50 -4.18 -38.28
N GLY A 32 25.57 -4.99 -38.27
CA GLY A 32 26.21 -5.51 -39.48
C GLY A 32 27.13 -4.46 -40.13
N ASP A 33 28.19 -4.93 -40.80
CA ASP A 33 29.23 -4.05 -41.37
C ASP A 33 28.70 -2.96 -42.30
N SER A 34 27.70 -3.28 -43.11
CA SER A 34 27.09 -2.33 -44.05
C SER A 34 26.39 -1.18 -43.32
N CYS A 35 25.55 -1.48 -42.34
CA CYS A 35 24.81 -0.46 -41.60
C CYS A 35 25.66 0.25 -40.55
N TYR A 36 26.68 -0.42 -40.00
CA TYR A 36 27.69 0.24 -39.19
C TYR A 36 28.45 1.30 -39.99
N ARG A 37 28.92 0.98 -41.20
CA ARG A 37 29.58 1.96 -42.08
C ARG A 37 28.63 3.08 -42.48
N SER A 38 27.38 2.77 -42.84
CA SER A 38 26.40 3.77 -43.26
C SER A 38 26.04 4.73 -42.11
N LEU A 39 25.61 4.20 -40.96
CA LEU A 39 25.05 5.00 -39.87
C LEU A 39 26.08 5.52 -38.86
N VAL A 40 27.07 4.71 -38.50
CA VAL A 40 28.03 5.05 -37.43
C VAL A 40 29.26 5.73 -38.04
N HIS A 41 29.84 5.15 -39.08
CA HIS A 41 31.03 5.73 -39.70
C HIS A 41 30.70 6.97 -40.55
N ASN A 42 29.69 6.88 -41.44
CA ASN A 42 29.39 7.95 -42.40
C ASN A 42 28.23 8.89 -41.97
N ILE A 43 27.60 8.62 -40.81
CA ILE A 43 26.46 9.39 -40.27
C ILE A 43 25.38 9.63 -41.34
N ASN A 44 25.09 8.60 -42.16
CA ASN A 44 24.07 8.67 -43.20
C ASN A 44 22.69 8.31 -42.63
N ILE A 45 22.03 9.29 -41.99
CA ILE A 45 20.68 9.09 -41.42
C ILE A 45 19.58 8.99 -42.48
N SER A 46 19.91 9.14 -43.76
CA SER A 46 18.98 9.00 -44.88
C SER A 46 18.88 7.55 -45.39
N ASP A 47 19.76 6.65 -44.92
CA ASP A 47 19.69 5.21 -45.23
C ASP A 47 18.54 4.53 -44.48
N ALA A 48 17.34 4.57 -45.08
CA ALA A 48 16.11 4.10 -44.45
C ALA A 48 16.15 2.61 -44.05
N ALA A 49 16.90 1.76 -44.77
CA ALA A 49 17.00 0.34 -44.43
C ALA A 49 17.84 0.16 -43.16
N CYS A 50 18.99 0.80 -43.09
CA CYS A 50 19.85 0.73 -41.92
C CYS A 50 19.23 1.44 -40.71
N VAL A 51 18.55 2.58 -40.90
CA VAL A 51 17.86 3.28 -39.81
C VAL A 51 16.77 2.39 -39.19
N LYS A 52 15.95 1.71 -40.01
CA LYS A 52 14.93 0.78 -39.50
C LYS A 52 15.55 -0.36 -38.69
N LEU A 53 16.65 -0.94 -39.18
CA LEU A 53 17.38 -1.99 -38.47
C LEU A 53 17.98 -1.47 -37.14
N ALA A 54 18.58 -0.28 -37.13
CA ALA A 54 19.16 0.31 -35.93
C ALA A 54 18.09 0.63 -34.87
N VAL A 55 16.95 1.19 -35.29
CA VAL A 55 15.79 1.41 -34.41
C VAL A 55 15.26 0.08 -33.88
N SER A 56 15.18 -0.95 -34.71
CA SER A 56 14.75 -2.29 -34.31
C SER A 56 15.67 -2.89 -33.23
N LYS A 57 16.99 -2.84 -33.43
CA LYS A 57 17.98 -3.32 -32.46
C LYS A 57 17.91 -2.56 -31.15
N ALA A 58 17.79 -1.22 -31.21
CA ALA A 58 17.67 -0.39 -30.02
C ALA A 58 16.41 -0.74 -29.22
N LEU A 59 15.24 -0.80 -29.88
CA LEU A 59 13.99 -1.20 -29.25
C LEU A 59 14.08 -2.60 -28.63
N GLY A 60 14.63 -3.57 -29.37
CA GLY A 60 14.82 -4.94 -28.89
C GLY A 60 15.67 -4.98 -27.62
N ILE A 61 16.86 -4.35 -27.62
CA ILE A 61 17.74 -4.28 -26.45
C ILE A 61 17.07 -3.57 -25.28
N THR A 62 16.35 -2.47 -25.51
CA THR A 62 15.63 -1.77 -24.44
C THR A 62 14.58 -2.65 -23.80
N ILE A 63 13.79 -3.40 -24.58
CA ILE A 63 12.76 -4.28 -24.03
C ILE A 63 13.41 -5.44 -23.25
N VAL A 64 14.48 -6.03 -23.79
CA VAL A 64 15.24 -7.07 -23.09
C VAL A 64 15.80 -6.52 -21.76
N GLY A 65 16.43 -5.34 -21.77
CA GLY A 65 16.96 -4.71 -20.56
C GLY A 65 15.88 -4.40 -19.52
N ALA A 66 14.76 -3.82 -19.93
CA ALA A 66 13.64 -3.54 -19.04
C ALA A 66 13.06 -4.81 -18.42
N SER A 67 13.00 -5.91 -19.18
CA SER A 67 12.46 -7.19 -18.71
C SER A 67 13.25 -7.82 -17.56
N ALA A 68 14.54 -7.49 -17.43
CA ALA A 68 15.41 -7.99 -16.35
C ALA A 68 14.91 -7.58 -14.95
N VAL A 69 14.17 -6.47 -14.84
CA VAL A 69 13.72 -5.94 -13.55
C VAL A 69 12.22 -6.15 -13.28
N VAL A 70 11.46 -6.64 -14.25
CA VAL A 70 9.98 -6.66 -14.19
C VAL A 70 9.44 -7.43 -12.99
N LYS A 71 10.04 -8.58 -12.64
CA LYS A 71 9.55 -9.43 -11.54
C LYS A 71 10.40 -9.28 -10.27
N ILE A 72 11.43 -8.43 -10.26
CA ILE A 72 12.29 -8.17 -9.09
C ILE A 72 11.48 -7.68 -7.88
N PRO A 73 10.54 -6.71 -8.00
CA PRO A 73 9.76 -6.27 -6.83
C PRO A 73 8.99 -7.41 -6.17
N GLN A 74 8.46 -8.34 -6.96
CA GLN A 74 7.76 -9.52 -6.46
C GLN A 74 8.72 -10.50 -5.76
N LEU A 75 9.90 -10.76 -6.35
CA LEU A 75 10.94 -11.59 -5.72
C LEU A 75 11.39 -11.04 -4.37
N LEU A 76 11.65 -9.73 -4.29
CA LEU A 76 12.02 -9.07 -3.03
C LEU A 76 10.90 -9.19 -2.00
N LYS A 77 9.64 -9.07 -2.41
CA LYS A 77 8.50 -9.24 -1.51
C LYS A 77 8.43 -10.65 -0.92
N LEU A 78 8.62 -11.70 -1.74
CA LEU A 78 8.68 -13.08 -1.26
C LEU A 78 9.85 -13.32 -0.29
N LEU A 79 11.05 -12.84 -0.64
CA LEU A 79 12.24 -13.03 0.20
C LEU A 79 12.10 -12.33 1.55
N ASN A 80 11.55 -11.11 1.56
CA ASN A 80 11.36 -10.33 2.78
C ASN A 80 10.21 -10.86 3.65
N SER A 81 9.12 -11.36 3.04
CA SER A 81 7.99 -11.90 3.78
C SER A 81 8.20 -13.32 4.26
N GLN A 82 9.12 -14.07 3.62
CA GLN A 82 9.28 -15.52 3.78
C GLN A 82 7.96 -16.29 3.65
N SER A 83 7.01 -15.77 2.86
CA SER A 83 5.66 -16.31 2.70
C SER A 83 5.21 -16.24 1.23
N ALA A 84 4.53 -17.29 0.80
CA ALA A 84 3.94 -17.42 -0.53
C ALA A 84 2.42 -17.13 -0.56
N GLU A 85 1.86 -16.62 0.55
CA GLU A 85 0.44 -16.34 0.67
C GLU A 85 -0.03 -15.32 -0.40
N GLY A 86 -1.14 -15.63 -1.06
CA GLY A 86 -1.70 -14.82 -2.16
C GLY A 86 -1.03 -15.02 -3.53
N ILE A 87 -0.03 -15.90 -3.65
CA ILE A 87 0.71 -16.13 -4.90
C ILE A 87 0.35 -17.49 -5.50
N SER A 88 -0.18 -17.49 -6.73
CA SER A 88 -0.57 -18.71 -7.44
C SER A 88 0.62 -19.39 -8.13
N PHE A 89 1.10 -20.50 -7.56
CA PHE A 89 2.11 -21.34 -8.21
C PHE A 89 1.70 -21.75 -9.64
N LEU A 90 0.44 -22.14 -9.83
CA LEU A 90 -0.07 -22.61 -11.13
C LEU A 90 0.05 -21.52 -12.21
N SER A 91 -0.25 -20.27 -11.86
CA SER A 91 -0.16 -19.15 -12.81
C SER A 91 1.28 -18.93 -13.28
N TYR A 92 2.25 -18.94 -12.34
CA TYR A 92 3.66 -18.81 -12.69
C TYR A 92 4.20 -20.03 -13.44
N ALA A 93 3.74 -21.24 -13.12
CA ALA A 93 4.12 -22.46 -13.83
C ALA A 93 3.64 -22.44 -15.30
N LEU A 94 2.39 -22.04 -15.54
CA LEU A 94 1.83 -21.92 -16.90
C LEU A 94 2.53 -20.82 -17.72
N GLU A 95 2.80 -19.66 -17.10
CA GLU A 95 3.54 -18.57 -17.74
C GLU A 95 4.98 -19.02 -18.09
N THR A 96 5.65 -19.72 -17.17
CA THR A 96 7.00 -20.27 -17.39
C THR A 96 7.03 -21.29 -18.53
N ALA A 97 6.04 -22.17 -18.62
CA ALA A 97 5.93 -23.15 -19.70
C ALA A 97 5.76 -22.47 -21.07
N SER A 98 4.90 -21.45 -21.16
CA SER A 98 4.70 -20.67 -22.40
C SER A 98 5.98 -19.97 -22.85
N PHE A 99 6.71 -19.36 -21.90
CA PHE A 99 8.00 -18.72 -22.20
C PHE A 99 9.09 -19.74 -22.57
N LEU A 100 9.11 -20.92 -21.96
CA LEU A 100 10.06 -21.96 -22.34
C LEU A 100 9.83 -22.44 -23.78
N ILE A 101 8.57 -22.64 -24.18
CA ILE A 101 8.22 -22.97 -25.57
C ILE A 101 8.70 -21.87 -26.52
N SER A 102 8.38 -20.62 -26.21
CA SER A 102 8.78 -19.46 -27.03
C SER A 102 10.29 -19.33 -27.13
N LEU A 103 11.01 -19.55 -26.03
CA LEU A 103 12.47 -19.52 -26.02
C LEU A 103 13.04 -20.60 -26.94
N MET A 104 12.61 -21.85 -26.80
CA MET A 104 13.11 -22.97 -27.62
C MET A 104 12.77 -22.80 -29.10
N TYR A 105 11.57 -22.29 -29.41
CA TYR A 105 11.16 -21.98 -30.79
C TYR A 105 12.10 -20.96 -31.43
N ASN A 106 12.37 -19.84 -30.76
CA ASN A 106 13.22 -18.78 -31.31
C ASN A 106 14.69 -19.22 -31.42
N VAL A 107 15.21 -19.94 -30.42
CA VAL A 107 16.57 -20.48 -30.42
C VAL A 107 16.78 -21.45 -31.59
N ARG A 108 15.83 -22.36 -31.83
CA ARG A 108 15.95 -23.36 -32.91
C ARG A 108 15.85 -22.78 -34.31
N ASN A 109 15.11 -21.69 -34.48
CA ASN A 109 15.06 -20.96 -35.75
C ASN A 109 16.28 -20.01 -35.93
N GLY A 110 17.16 -19.90 -34.93
CA GLY A 110 18.35 -19.05 -35.00
C GLY A 110 18.02 -17.55 -35.06
N PHE A 111 16.89 -17.12 -34.50
CA PHE A 111 16.52 -15.71 -34.50
C PHE A 111 17.47 -14.89 -33.60
N PRO A 112 17.62 -13.58 -33.85
CA PRO A 112 18.48 -12.73 -33.03
C PRO A 112 17.96 -12.61 -31.59
N PHE A 113 18.83 -12.70 -30.58
CA PHE A 113 18.43 -12.60 -29.17
C PHE A 113 17.68 -11.30 -28.82
N SER A 114 17.94 -10.19 -29.54
CA SER A 114 17.20 -8.93 -29.40
C SER A 114 15.68 -9.06 -29.62
N THR A 115 15.22 -10.11 -30.30
CA THR A 115 13.80 -10.28 -30.66
C THR A 115 13.01 -11.16 -29.70
N TYR A 116 13.68 -11.89 -28.79
CA TYR A 116 13.01 -12.77 -27.81
C TYR A 116 13.71 -12.85 -26.45
N GLY A 117 14.82 -12.16 -26.23
CA GLY A 117 15.63 -12.29 -25.01
C GLY A 117 14.89 -11.94 -23.71
N GLU A 118 13.83 -11.13 -23.80
CA GLU A 118 12.93 -10.82 -22.69
C GLU A 118 12.21 -12.07 -22.17
N VAL A 119 11.90 -13.02 -23.06
CA VAL A 119 11.27 -14.29 -22.71
C VAL A 119 12.19 -15.09 -21.79
N ALA A 120 13.49 -15.12 -22.09
CA ALA A 120 14.48 -15.80 -21.27
C ALA A 120 14.61 -15.15 -19.88
N LEU A 121 14.73 -13.82 -19.83
CA LEU A 121 14.92 -13.09 -18.58
C LEU A 121 13.69 -13.17 -17.66
N ILE A 122 12.48 -13.09 -18.21
CA ILE A 122 11.24 -13.23 -17.43
C ILE A 122 11.06 -14.69 -16.99
N ALA A 123 11.36 -15.67 -17.84
CA ALA A 123 11.29 -17.08 -17.48
C ALA A 123 12.19 -17.42 -16.27
N ILE A 124 13.43 -16.92 -16.24
CA ILE A 124 14.35 -17.12 -15.10
C ILE A 124 13.74 -16.56 -13.81
N GLN A 125 13.19 -15.34 -13.85
CA GLN A 125 12.56 -14.72 -12.69
C GLN A 125 11.30 -15.49 -12.25
N ASN A 126 10.50 -16.00 -13.18
CA ASN A 126 9.33 -16.81 -12.87
C ASN A 126 9.68 -18.16 -12.24
N VAL A 127 10.78 -18.79 -12.67
CA VAL A 127 11.31 -20.01 -12.02
C VAL A 127 11.71 -19.68 -10.58
N ALA A 128 12.44 -18.59 -10.36
CA ALA A 128 12.85 -18.17 -9.02
C ALA A 128 11.63 -17.94 -8.11
N ILE A 129 10.60 -17.23 -8.59
CA ILE A 129 9.34 -17.05 -7.85
C ILE A 129 8.67 -18.39 -7.56
N SER A 130 8.54 -19.26 -8.57
CA SER A 130 7.88 -20.57 -8.42
C SER A 130 8.58 -21.47 -7.41
N VAL A 131 9.92 -21.45 -7.38
CA VAL A 131 10.75 -22.18 -6.41
C VAL A 131 10.54 -21.63 -5.01
N LEU A 132 10.60 -20.30 -4.82
CA LEU A 132 10.34 -19.68 -3.52
C LEU A 132 8.92 -19.97 -3.02
N VAL A 133 7.92 -19.92 -3.91
CA VAL A 133 6.53 -20.28 -3.57
C VAL A 133 6.43 -21.72 -3.06
N LEU A 134 7.08 -22.68 -3.75
CA LEU A 134 7.08 -24.07 -3.32
C LEU A 134 7.89 -24.29 -2.03
N GLN A 135 8.99 -23.57 -1.82
CA GLN A 135 9.78 -23.64 -0.59
C GLN A 135 8.99 -23.11 0.61
N TYR A 136 8.41 -21.93 0.52
CA TYR A 136 7.64 -21.32 1.61
C TYR A 136 6.29 -22.00 1.89
N THR A 137 5.81 -22.86 0.98
CA THR A 137 4.65 -23.73 1.23
C THR A 137 5.03 -25.13 1.76
N GLY A 138 6.31 -25.34 2.12
CA GLY A 138 6.80 -26.61 2.68
C GLY A 138 6.97 -27.73 1.64
N LYS A 139 6.93 -27.41 0.33
CA LYS A 139 7.01 -28.36 -0.78
C LYS A 139 8.37 -28.31 -1.49
N ALA A 140 9.47 -28.26 -0.74
CA ALA A 140 10.82 -28.13 -1.30
C ALA A 140 11.17 -29.23 -2.34
N ALA A 141 10.74 -30.48 -2.11
CA ALA A 141 10.92 -31.57 -3.07
C ALA A 141 10.21 -31.29 -4.41
N ALA A 142 9.03 -30.67 -4.38
CA ALA A 142 8.31 -30.28 -5.59
C ALA A 142 9.05 -29.18 -6.37
N ALA A 143 9.83 -28.34 -5.69
CA ALA A 143 10.64 -27.31 -6.36
C ALA A 143 11.77 -27.95 -7.19
N ALA A 144 12.45 -28.96 -6.65
CA ALA A 144 13.46 -29.72 -7.39
C ALA A 144 12.85 -30.45 -8.59
N VAL A 145 11.69 -31.10 -8.41
CA VAL A 145 10.94 -31.77 -9.49
C VAL A 145 10.51 -30.76 -10.57
N PHE A 146 10.06 -29.58 -10.16
CA PHE A 146 9.68 -28.51 -11.09
C PHE A 146 10.85 -28.05 -11.96
N ILE A 147 12.02 -27.78 -11.34
CA ILE A 147 13.24 -27.40 -12.07
C ILE A 147 13.68 -28.52 -13.02
N ALA A 148 13.70 -29.77 -12.55
CA ALA A 148 14.07 -30.92 -13.38
C ALA A 148 13.09 -31.11 -14.56
N GLY A 149 11.79 -30.91 -14.32
CA GLY A 149 10.75 -30.98 -15.34
C GLY A 149 10.92 -29.89 -16.42
N LEU A 150 11.25 -28.66 -16.02
CA LEU A 150 11.55 -27.59 -16.97
C LEU A 150 12.81 -27.87 -17.78
N ALA A 151 13.88 -28.38 -17.15
CA ALA A 151 15.11 -28.74 -17.84
C ALA A 151 14.87 -29.87 -18.86
N ALA A 152 14.12 -30.91 -18.48
CA ALA A 152 13.75 -32.01 -19.37
C ALA A 152 12.88 -31.53 -20.54
N ALA A 153 11.88 -30.69 -20.27
CA ALA A 153 11.02 -30.11 -21.31
C ALA A 153 11.82 -29.21 -22.26
N GLY A 154 12.72 -28.38 -21.74
CA GLY A 154 13.61 -27.54 -22.53
C GLY A 154 14.52 -28.36 -23.44
N TYR A 155 15.15 -29.41 -22.90
CA TYR A 155 15.97 -30.33 -23.68
C TYR A 155 15.17 -31.06 -24.76
N ALA A 156 13.97 -31.55 -24.43
CA ALA A 156 13.09 -32.23 -25.37
C ALA A 156 12.67 -31.31 -26.52
N MET A 157 12.39 -30.03 -26.25
CA MET A 157 12.04 -29.05 -27.28
C MET A 157 13.24 -28.57 -28.09
N TYR A 158 14.43 -28.50 -27.49
CA TYR A 158 15.68 -28.17 -28.18
C TYR A 158 16.12 -29.28 -29.14
N SER A 159 15.96 -30.54 -28.74
CA SER A 159 16.35 -31.71 -29.52
C SER A 159 15.37 -31.98 -30.67
N ASP A 160 15.87 -31.88 -31.92
CA ASP A 160 15.08 -32.17 -33.12
C ASP A 160 14.63 -33.64 -33.19
N SER A 161 15.39 -34.55 -32.58
CA SER A 161 15.06 -35.98 -32.52
C SER A 161 13.87 -36.31 -31.60
N ILE A 162 13.56 -35.43 -30.63
CA ILE A 162 12.46 -35.64 -29.67
C ILE A 162 11.23 -34.84 -30.09
N THR A 163 11.42 -33.54 -30.36
CA THR A 163 10.35 -32.64 -30.80
C THR A 163 10.69 -32.15 -32.20
N SER A 164 9.93 -32.57 -33.21
CA SER A 164 10.11 -32.05 -34.56
C SER A 164 9.78 -30.56 -34.63
N MET A 165 10.34 -29.85 -35.61
CA MET A 165 10.06 -28.42 -35.79
C MET A 165 8.56 -28.14 -36.02
N GLY A 166 7.84 -29.04 -36.68
CA GLY A 166 6.38 -28.94 -36.85
C GLY A 166 5.61 -29.05 -35.52
N MET A 167 5.99 -29.98 -34.64
CA MET A 167 5.42 -30.05 -33.30
C MET A 167 5.72 -28.78 -32.48
N LEU A 168 6.94 -28.27 -32.59
CA LEU A 168 7.32 -27.03 -31.90
C LEU A 168 6.57 -25.80 -32.42
N GLN A 169 6.22 -25.75 -33.72
CA GLN A 169 5.32 -24.73 -34.28
C GLN A 169 3.92 -24.80 -33.68
N TYR A 170 3.35 -26.00 -33.51
CA TYR A 170 2.06 -26.16 -32.83
C TYR A 170 2.11 -25.72 -31.37
N LEU A 171 3.19 -26.08 -30.65
CA LEU A 171 3.41 -25.62 -29.28
C LEU A 171 3.53 -24.09 -29.22
N GLN A 172 4.28 -23.47 -30.14
CA GLN A 172 4.42 -22.02 -30.24
C GLN A 172 3.09 -21.32 -30.55
N ALA A 173 2.30 -21.88 -31.46
CA ALA A 173 0.96 -21.40 -31.75
C ALA A 173 0.07 -21.47 -30.49
N GLY A 174 0.15 -22.57 -29.73
CA GLY A 174 -0.55 -22.73 -28.46
C GLY A 174 -0.12 -21.72 -27.40
N ALA A 175 1.18 -21.48 -27.25
CA ALA A 175 1.75 -20.48 -26.35
C ALA A 175 1.25 -19.06 -26.70
N GLY A 176 1.25 -18.71 -27.99
CA GLY A 176 0.68 -17.47 -28.50
C GLY A 176 -0.82 -17.35 -28.24
N LEU A 177 -1.59 -18.41 -28.50
CA LEU A 177 -3.03 -18.47 -28.26
C LEU A 177 -3.38 -18.28 -26.78
N LEU A 178 -2.63 -18.89 -25.85
CA LEU A 178 -2.83 -18.67 -24.42
C LEU A 178 -2.60 -17.21 -24.02
N GLY A 179 -1.57 -16.57 -24.60
CA GLY A 179 -1.29 -15.16 -24.39
C GLY A 179 -2.45 -14.26 -24.87
N VAL A 180 -2.97 -14.53 -26.07
CA VAL A 180 -4.09 -13.80 -26.68
C VAL A 180 -5.41 -14.06 -25.94
N ALA A 181 -5.70 -15.32 -25.59
CA ALA A 181 -6.93 -15.72 -24.91
C ALA A 181 -7.08 -15.06 -23.54
N SER A 182 -5.98 -14.73 -22.86
CA SER A 182 -6.01 -14.04 -21.57
C SER A 182 -6.57 -12.61 -21.63
N LYS A 183 -6.61 -11.98 -22.82
CA LYS A 183 -7.11 -10.61 -23.01
C LYS A 183 -8.58 -10.55 -23.41
N VAL A 184 -9.13 -11.64 -23.94
CA VAL A 184 -10.53 -11.69 -24.41
C VAL A 184 -11.54 -11.50 -23.27
N PRO A 185 -11.39 -12.15 -22.09
CA PRO A 185 -12.27 -11.88 -20.96
C PRO A 185 -12.26 -10.42 -20.54
N GLN A 186 -11.08 -9.77 -20.54
CA GLN A 186 -10.96 -8.36 -20.17
C GLN A 186 -11.72 -7.44 -21.14
N ILE A 187 -11.63 -7.68 -22.46
CA ILE A 187 -12.38 -6.91 -23.48
C ILE A 187 -13.89 -7.06 -23.29
N ALA A 188 -14.33 -8.30 -23.08
CA ALA A 188 -15.74 -8.60 -22.87
C ALA A 188 -16.26 -7.96 -21.59
N THR A 189 -15.47 -8.00 -20.51
CA THR A 189 -15.82 -7.35 -19.24
C THR A 189 -15.97 -5.84 -19.39
N ILE A 190 -15.02 -5.14 -20.04
CA ILE A 190 -15.11 -3.69 -20.24
C ILE A 190 -16.35 -3.31 -21.08
N PHE A 191 -16.63 -4.10 -22.12
CA PHE A 191 -17.80 -3.88 -22.97
C PHE A 191 -19.12 -4.10 -22.22
N GLN A 192 -19.24 -5.22 -21.50
CA GLN A 192 -20.43 -5.57 -20.72
C GLN A 192 -20.68 -4.59 -19.58
N GLN A 193 -19.61 -4.10 -18.97
CA GLN A 193 -19.68 -3.14 -17.86
C GLN A 193 -19.86 -1.70 -18.32
N GLY A 194 -19.73 -1.38 -19.62
CA GLY A 194 -19.83 0.00 -20.10
C GLY A 194 -18.83 0.96 -19.46
N GLY A 195 -17.68 0.46 -19.03
CA GLY A 195 -16.68 1.19 -18.23
C GLY A 195 -15.39 0.40 -18.05
N THR A 196 -14.25 1.07 -17.88
CA THR A 196 -12.93 0.43 -17.78
C THR A 196 -12.55 -0.02 -16.37
N GLY A 197 -13.37 0.31 -15.37
CA GLY A 197 -13.18 -0.10 -13.98
C GLY A 197 -11.87 0.44 -13.39
N GLN A 198 -11.07 -0.46 -12.82
CA GLN A 198 -9.77 -0.17 -12.19
C GLN A 198 -8.58 -0.43 -13.14
N LEU A 199 -8.83 -0.58 -14.44
CA LEU A 199 -7.77 -0.88 -15.40
C LEU A 199 -6.85 0.34 -15.56
N SER A 200 -5.55 0.18 -15.27
CA SER A 200 -4.57 1.27 -15.37
C SER A 200 -4.38 1.73 -16.82
N ALA A 201 -4.74 2.97 -17.13
CA ALA A 201 -4.52 3.57 -18.44
C ALA A 201 -3.03 3.53 -18.84
N PHE A 202 -2.13 3.83 -17.90
CA PHE A 202 -0.68 3.74 -18.12
C PHE A 202 -0.26 2.32 -18.54
N ALA A 203 -0.76 1.29 -17.86
CA ALA A 203 -0.46 -0.10 -18.23
C ALA A 203 -1.03 -0.48 -19.59
N VAL A 204 -2.28 -0.08 -19.89
CA VAL A 204 -2.94 -0.37 -21.18
C VAL A 204 -2.18 0.25 -22.35
N PHE A 205 -1.81 1.52 -22.27
CA PHE A 205 -1.05 2.18 -23.34
C PHE A 205 0.38 1.65 -23.45
N ASN A 206 1.03 1.30 -22.34
CA ASN A 206 2.35 0.67 -22.40
C ASN A 206 2.31 -0.73 -23.03
N TYR A 207 1.27 -1.53 -22.75
CA TYR A 207 1.09 -2.82 -23.44
C TYR A 207 0.84 -2.64 -24.94
N LEU A 208 0.09 -1.60 -25.32
CA LEU A 208 -0.11 -1.25 -26.72
C LEU A 208 1.21 -0.86 -27.41
N LEU A 209 1.98 0.06 -26.83
CA LEU A 209 3.28 0.49 -27.36
C LEU A 209 4.31 -0.66 -27.39
N GLY A 210 4.33 -1.49 -26.36
CA GLY A 210 5.20 -2.67 -26.30
C GLY A 210 4.87 -3.70 -27.38
N SER A 211 3.58 -4.00 -27.59
CA SER A 211 3.16 -4.92 -28.65
C SER A 211 3.39 -4.35 -30.06
N LEU A 212 3.22 -3.04 -30.27
CA LEU A 212 3.61 -2.37 -31.51
C LEU A 212 5.12 -2.47 -31.77
N SER A 213 5.93 -2.23 -30.73
CA SER A 213 7.38 -2.36 -30.81
C SER A 213 7.78 -3.78 -31.22
N ARG A 214 7.10 -4.81 -30.70
CA ARG A 214 7.34 -6.21 -31.08
C ARG A 214 6.94 -6.54 -32.51
N ILE A 215 5.85 -5.97 -33.02
CA ILE A 215 5.50 -6.10 -34.45
C ILE A 215 6.60 -5.49 -35.31
N PHE A 216 7.04 -4.28 -34.97
CA PHE A 216 8.09 -3.60 -35.72
C PHE A 216 9.39 -4.40 -35.72
N THR A 217 9.87 -4.84 -34.55
CA THR A 217 11.12 -5.60 -34.47
C THR A 217 11.03 -6.95 -35.16
N THR A 218 9.88 -7.62 -35.09
CA THR A 218 9.64 -8.88 -35.81
C THR A 218 9.66 -8.67 -37.31
N LEU A 219 9.01 -7.63 -37.84
CA LEU A 219 9.03 -7.31 -39.27
C LEU A 219 10.43 -6.99 -39.81
N GLN A 220 11.32 -6.43 -38.99
CA GLN A 220 12.69 -6.11 -39.40
C GLN A 220 13.66 -7.28 -39.24
N GLU A 221 13.49 -8.13 -38.22
CA GLU A 221 14.52 -9.09 -37.80
C GLU A 221 14.10 -10.56 -37.85
N VAL A 222 12.80 -10.87 -37.95
CA VAL A 222 12.28 -12.23 -37.79
C VAL A 222 11.44 -12.62 -39.01
N PRO A 223 11.93 -13.49 -39.91
CA PRO A 223 11.21 -13.93 -41.10
C PRO A 223 10.18 -15.04 -40.78
N ASP A 224 9.40 -14.88 -39.71
CA ASP A 224 8.44 -15.88 -39.22
C ASP A 224 7.04 -15.28 -39.08
N LYS A 225 6.12 -15.80 -39.90
CA LYS A 225 4.72 -15.34 -39.92
C LYS A 225 3.95 -15.76 -38.67
N LEU A 226 4.29 -16.88 -38.03
CA LEU A 226 3.60 -17.36 -36.84
C LEU A 226 3.84 -16.40 -35.66
N ILE A 227 5.10 -16.01 -35.43
CA ILE A 227 5.47 -15.03 -34.40
C ILE A 227 4.81 -13.68 -34.72
N LEU A 228 4.91 -13.23 -35.98
CA LEU A 228 4.32 -11.97 -36.42
C LEU A 228 2.80 -11.94 -36.21
N TYR A 229 2.07 -12.97 -36.62
CA TYR A 229 0.62 -13.05 -36.43
C TYR A 229 0.24 -13.12 -34.94
N GLY A 230 1.05 -13.77 -34.11
CA GLY A 230 0.89 -13.75 -32.66
C GLY A 230 0.97 -12.33 -32.09
N PHE A 231 1.98 -11.55 -32.47
CA PHE A 231 2.12 -10.16 -32.03
C PHE A 231 1.04 -9.24 -32.60
N ILE A 232 0.64 -9.42 -33.87
CA ILE A 232 -0.47 -8.69 -34.47
C ILE A 232 -1.76 -8.97 -33.71
N ALA A 233 -2.08 -10.23 -33.43
CA ALA A 233 -3.26 -10.59 -32.66
C ALA A 233 -3.24 -9.96 -31.25
N GLY A 234 -2.10 -10.03 -30.55
CA GLY A 234 -1.92 -9.39 -29.25
C GLY A 234 -2.08 -7.87 -29.30
N PHE A 235 -1.50 -7.21 -30.31
CA PHE A 235 -1.65 -5.77 -30.52
C PHE A 235 -3.10 -5.39 -30.83
N THR A 236 -3.80 -6.14 -31.68
CA THR A 236 -5.22 -5.90 -31.99
C THR A 236 -6.06 -5.95 -30.72
N LEU A 237 -5.85 -6.94 -29.84
CA LEU A 237 -6.58 -7.02 -28.57
C LEU A 237 -6.21 -5.87 -27.63
N ASN A 238 -4.92 -5.51 -27.50
CA ASN A 238 -4.51 -4.36 -26.70
C ASN A 238 -5.07 -3.04 -27.27
N ALA A 239 -5.19 -2.91 -28.59
CA ALA A 239 -5.75 -1.76 -29.26
C ALA A 239 -7.26 -1.65 -29.01
N ILE A 240 -7.98 -2.78 -28.99
CA ILE A 240 -9.40 -2.82 -28.59
C ILE A 240 -9.54 -2.35 -27.15
N ILE A 241 -8.72 -2.87 -26.23
CA ILE A 241 -8.75 -2.45 -24.81
C ILE A 241 -8.41 -0.96 -24.68
N ALA A 242 -7.42 -0.45 -25.42
CA ALA A 242 -7.05 0.96 -25.41
C ALA A 242 -8.14 1.85 -26.01
N ALA A 243 -8.80 1.40 -27.09
CA ALA A 243 -9.94 2.09 -27.67
C ALA A 243 -11.13 2.11 -26.71
N GLN A 244 -11.40 1.01 -26.01
CA GLN A 244 -12.39 0.97 -24.93
C GLN A 244 -11.97 1.89 -23.77
N MET A 245 -10.68 1.99 -23.45
CA MET A 245 -10.15 2.92 -22.45
C MET A 245 -10.47 4.37 -22.80
N VAL A 246 -10.22 4.77 -24.05
CA VAL A 246 -10.53 6.12 -24.53
C VAL A 246 -12.05 6.34 -24.66
N TYR A 247 -12.79 5.36 -25.17
CA TYR A 247 -14.23 5.48 -25.39
C TYR A 247 -15.02 5.56 -24.09
N TYR A 248 -14.63 4.79 -23.08
CA TYR A 248 -15.25 4.80 -21.75
C TYR A 248 -14.53 5.74 -20.76
N TRP A 249 -13.64 6.62 -21.24
CA TRP A 249 -12.81 7.50 -20.40
C TRP A 249 -13.63 8.36 -19.45
N ASP A 250 -14.76 8.88 -19.94
CA ASP A 250 -15.71 9.73 -19.19
C ASP A 250 -17.03 9.01 -18.88
N SER A 251 -17.12 7.69 -19.09
CA SER A 251 -18.37 6.97 -18.85
C SER A 251 -18.62 6.81 -17.35
N PRO A 252 -19.84 7.10 -16.85
CA PRO A 252 -20.18 6.89 -15.45
C PRO A 252 -20.01 5.42 -15.10
N LYS A 253 -19.39 5.12 -13.94
CA LYS A 253 -19.20 3.75 -13.43
C LYS A 253 -20.53 3.00 -13.52
N SER A 254 -20.67 2.06 -14.46
CA SER A 254 -21.99 1.46 -14.70
C SER A 254 -22.43 0.60 -13.52
N SER A 255 -23.72 0.73 -13.20
CA SER A 255 -24.43 0.07 -12.13
C SER A 255 -24.89 -1.35 -12.49
N ALA A 256 -24.37 -1.94 -13.57
CA ALA A 256 -24.82 -3.23 -14.07
C ALA A 256 -23.68 -4.27 -14.08
N THR A 257 -23.44 -4.89 -12.92
CA THR A 257 -22.99 -6.29 -12.89
C THR A 257 -23.69 -6.99 -11.73
N THR A 258 -24.93 -7.41 -11.97
CA THR A 258 -25.54 -8.53 -11.25
C THR A 258 -24.73 -9.77 -11.61
N GLY A 259 -23.69 -10.06 -10.83
CA GLY A 259 -22.85 -11.23 -11.02
C GLY A 259 -23.68 -12.51 -10.92
N THR A 260 -23.93 -13.15 -12.06
CA THR A 260 -24.47 -14.50 -12.11
C THR A 260 -23.45 -15.43 -11.44
N LYS A 261 -23.82 -16.00 -10.30
CA LYS A 261 -23.05 -17.04 -9.61
C LYS A 261 -22.69 -18.15 -10.60
N VAL A 262 -21.39 -18.35 -10.81
CA VAL A 262 -20.89 -19.66 -11.26
C VAL A 262 -21.17 -20.63 -10.12
N GLU A 263 -22.07 -21.58 -10.36
CA GLU A 263 -22.31 -22.71 -9.47
C GLU A 263 -21.01 -23.52 -9.29
N SER A 264 -20.29 -23.27 -8.20
CA SER A 264 -19.37 -24.26 -7.69
C SER A 264 -20.16 -25.30 -6.88
N LYS A 265 -20.44 -26.43 -7.54
CA LYS A 265 -20.81 -27.69 -6.88
C LYS A 265 -19.68 -28.10 -5.93
N GLY A 266 -19.73 -27.55 -4.72
CA GLY A 266 -18.74 -27.83 -3.67
C GLY A 266 -19.13 -27.30 -2.28
N LYS A 267 -20.37 -26.83 -2.10
CA LYS A 267 -20.88 -26.28 -0.82
C LYS A 267 -22.09 -27.06 -0.25
N LYS A 268 -22.16 -28.36 -0.49
CA LYS A 268 -23.15 -29.26 0.15
C LYS A 268 -22.62 -30.07 1.34
N ALA A 269 -21.32 -30.06 1.61
CA ALA A 269 -20.76 -30.77 2.78
C ALA A 269 -20.64 -29.91 4.06
N ALA A 270 -20.71 -28.58 3.95
CA ALA A 270 -20.52 -27.67 5.09
C ALA A 270 -21.83 -27.08 5.67
N LYS A 271 -22.99 -27.44 5.11
CA LYS A 271 -24.31 -26.90 5.51
C LYS A 271 -25.18 -27.86 6.31
N GLN A 272 -24.65 -29.02 6.70
CA GLN A 272 -25.39 -30.05 7.43
C GLN A 272 -25.12 -30.05 8.94
N ALA A 273 -24.41 -29.03 9.46
CA ALA A 273 -24.07 -28.93 10.87
C ALA A 273 -24.48 -27.58 11.49
N VAL A 274 -25.62 -27.01 11.09
CA VAL A 274 -26.33 -26.02 11.91
C VAL A 274 -27.81 -26.19 11.61
N GLY A 275 -28.54 -26.80 12.54
CA GLY A 275 -29.97 -27.01 12.46
C GLY A 275 -30.71 -25.68 12.39
N THR A 276 -31.63 -25.59 11.43
CA THR A 276 -32.65 -24.57 11.33
C THR A 276 -33.79 -24.90 12.27
N ASP A 277 -34.14 -23.94 13.14
CA ASP A 277 -35.52 -23.66 13.50
C ASP A 277 -35.65 -22.18 13.93
N GLY A 278 -36.65 -21.50 13.37
CA GLY A 278 -37.31 -20.36 14.03
C GLY A 278 -36.94 -18.93 13.61
N GLN A 279 -37.69 -18.42 12.63
CA GLN A 279 -38.27 -17.06 12.55
C GLN A 279 -37.40 -15.79 12.47
N ALA A 280 -37.88 -14.86 11.65
CA ALA A 280 -37.33 -13.55 11.39
C ALA A 280 -37.33 -12.65 12.65
N ASN A 281 -36.13 -12.25 13.10
CA ASN A 281 -35.80 -11.01 13.82
C ASN A 281 -34.27 -10.91 13.91
N GLY A 282 -33.70 -9.72 13.64
CA GLY A 282 -32.30 -9.30 13.82
C GLY A 282 -31.22 -10.40 13.86
N LEU A 283 -30.55 -10.67 12.74
CA LEU A 283 -29.37 -11.53 12.74
C LEU A 283 -28.20 -10.78 13.39
N SER A 284 -27.97 -11.07 14.67
CA SER A 284 -26.80 -10.59 15.39
C SER A 284 -25.50 -11.07 14.73
N THR A 285 -24.51 -10.18 14.63
CA THR A 285 -23.19 -10.51 14.08
C THR A 285 -22.51 -11.61 14.92
N GLY A 286 -21.45 -12.22 14.38
CA GLY A 286 -20.64 -13.18 15.13
C GLY A 286 -20.13 -12.61 16.47
N SER A 287 -19.70 -11.33 16.48
CA SER A 287 -19.22 -10.62 17.67
C SER A 287 -20.34 -10.39 18.69
N GLN A 288 -21.52 -9.97 18.24
CA GLN A 288 -22.68 -9.73 19.12
C GLN A 288 -23.09 -10.99 19.88
N ARG A 289 -23.20 -12.14 19.18
CA ARG A 289 -23.54 -13.41 19.84
C ARG A 289 -22.50 -13.84 20.87
N VAL A 290 -21.21 -13.65 20.58
CA VAL A 290 -20.13 -13.95 21.53
C VAL A 290 -20.21 -13.02 22.74
N ARG A 291 -20.42 -11.72 22.53
CA ARG A 291 -20.59 -10.73 23.60
C ARG A 291 -21.79 -11.06 24.50
N GLU A 292 -22.95 -11.32 23.91
CA GLU A 292 -24.17 -11.69 24.65
C GLU A 292 -23.96 -12.95 25.46
N LYS A 293 -23.31 -13.98 24.89
CA LYS A 293 -23.02 -15.23 25.60
C LYS A 293 -22.07 -15.02 26.76
N ILE A 294 -20.99 -14.26 26.57
CA ILE A 294 -20.04 -13.93 27.64
C ILE A 294 -20.75 -13.16 28.76
N GLN A 295 -21.60 -12.19 28.42
CA GLN A 295 -22.38 -11.43 29.40
C GLN A 295 -23.37 -12.31 30.17
N ASP A 296 -24.09 -13.20 29.49
CA ASP A 296 -25.01 -14.16 30.14
C ASP A 296 -24.25 -15.09 31.09
N ASP A 297 -23.11 -15.62 30.65
CA ASP A 297 -22.31 -16.54 31.45
C ASP A 297 -21.72 -15.86 32.69
N LEU A 298 -21.22 -14.63 32.55
CA LEU A 298 -20.71 -13.86 33.67
C LEU A 298 -21.81 -13.49 34.67
N LYS A 299 -22.95 -12.97 34.20
CA LYS A 299 -24.09 -12.59 35.07
C LYS A 299 -24.63 -13.77 35.86
N ASN A 300 -24.66 -14.95 35.23
CA ASN A 300 -25.17 -16.17 35.86
C ASN A 300 -24.07 -17.01 36.54
N SER A 301 -22.84 -16.48 36.69
CA SER A 301 -21.72 -17.19 37.31
C SER A 301 -21.43 -18.56 36.69
N LYS A 302 -21.63 -18.70 35.38
CA LYS A 302 -21.40 -19.93 34.61
C LYS A 302 -19.95 -20.06 34.13
N VAL A 303 -19.12 -19.03 34.27
CA VAL A 303 -17.70 -19.06 33.90
C VAL A 303 -16.90 -19.74 35.02
N PRO A 304 -16.26 -20.90 34.77
CA PRO A 304 -15.43 -21.55 35.77
C PRO A 304 -14.21 -20.70 36.12
N ALA A 305 -13.79 -20.71 37.39
CA ALA A 305 -12.61 -19.98 37.84
C ALA A 305 -11.34 -20.37 37.07
N SER A 306 -11.24 -21.62 36.59
CA SER A 306 -10.12 -22.09 35.75
C SER A 306 -10.03 -21.41 34.39
N CYS A 307 -11.07 -20.70 33.95
CA CYS A 307 -11.08 -19.92 32.70
C CYS A 307 -10.69 -18.46 32.92
N LEU A 308 -10.48 -18.02 34.16
CA LEU A 308 -10.12 -16.65 34.50
C LEU A 308 -8.62 -16.59 34.82
N VAL A 309 -7.96 -15.57 34.28
CA VAL A 309 -6.55 -15.28 34.55
C VAL A 309 -6.49 -13.87 35.13
N GLU A 310 -5.74 -13.69 36.23
CA GLU A 310 -5.54 -12.35 36.79
C GLU A 310 -4.74 -11.49 35.81
N LEU A 311 -5.16 -10.24 35.60
CA LEU A 311 -4.52 -9.34 34.62
C LEU A 311 -3.03 -9.15 34.84
N LYS A 312 -2.56 -9.20 36.11
CA LYS A 312 -1.15 -9.09 36.46
C LYS A 312 -0.28 -10.24 35.93
N ASP A 313 -0.91 -11.37 35.63
CA ASP A 313 -0.25 -12.58 35.12
C ASP A 313 -0.38 -12.70 33.58
N VAL A 314 -1.05 -11.74 32.93
CA VAL A 314 -1.25 -11.72 31.48
C VAL A 314 -0.09 -11.00 30.79
N THR A 315 0.53 -11.67 29.81
CA THR A 315 1.41 -11.01 28.84
C THR A 315 0.59 -10.50 27.66
N ASN A 316 0.61 -9.20 27.42
CA ASN A 316 -0.13 -8.59 26.32
C ASN A 316 0.63 -8.67 24.99
N TYR A 317 -0.13 -8.74 23.90
CA TYR A 317 0.36 -8.71 22.52
C TYR A 317 -0.48 -7.73 21.70
N LEU A 318 -0.08 -7.45 20.46
CA LEU A 318 -0.92 -6.70 19.53
C LEU A 318 -2.25 -7.44 19.34
N PRO A 319 -3.40 -6.76 19.47
CA PRO A 319 -4.70 -7.44 19.50
C PRO A 319 -5.15 -7.97 18.14
N MET A 320 -4.58 -7.46 17.04
CA MET A 320 -4.83 -7.93 15.68
C MET A 320 -3.55 -7.90 14.85
N LYS A 321 -3.48 -8.79 13.86
CA LYS A 321 -2.50 -8.69 12.79
C LYS A 321 -2.93 -7.55 11.86
N MET A 322 -2.08 -6.54 11.73
CA MET A 322 -2.32 -5.41 10.83
C MET A 322 -1.72 -5.67 9.45
N THR A 323 -2.47 -5.35 8.40
CA THR A 323 -2.00 -5.38 7.01
C THR A 323 -1.74 -3.98 6.45
N GLY A 324 -2.41 -2.98 7.01
CA GLY A 324 -2.21 -1.57 6.77
C GLY A 324 -2.35 -0.76 8.05
N PHE A 325 -1.68 0.39 8.06
CA PHE A 325 -1.84 1.43 9.07
C PHE A 325 -1.87 2.77 8.34
N SER A 326 -2.96 3.50 8.46
CA SER A 326 -3.09 4.86 7.96
C SER A 326 -3.37 5.80 9.11
N ASP A 327 -2.80 6.99 9.06
CA ASP A 327 -2.95 7.98 10.11
C ASP A 327 -3.50 9.28 9.54
N PHE A 328 -4.52 9.79 10.22
CA PHE A 328 -5.31 10.93 9.78
C PHE A 328 -4.81 12.23 10.41
N TYR A 329 -5.35 13.34 9.93
CA TYR A 329 -5.06 14.67 10.47
C TYR A 329 -6.36 15.47 10.53
N THR A 330 -7.18 15.26 11.56
CA THR A 330 -8.60 15.68 11.55
C THR A 330 -9.09 16.47 12.78
N SER A 331 -8.24 16.80 13.75
CA SER A 331 -8.56 17.78 14.79
C SER A 331 -8.33 19.21 14.27
N LEU A 332 -9.36 20.05 14.29
CA LEU A 332 -9.26 21.45 13.85
C LEU A 332 -8.32 22.25 14.77
N GLU A 333 -8.47 22.06 16.08
CA GLU A 333 -7.71 22.72 17.12
C GLU A 333 -6.23 22.39 17.00
N HIS A 334 -5.90 21.11 16.76
CA HIS A 334 -4.52 20.69 16.50
C HIS A 334 -3.97 21.39 15.26
N CYS A 335 -4.74 21.42 14.16
CA CYS A 335 -4.33 22.12 12.93
C CYS A 335 -4.06 23.62 13.15
N GLN A 336 -4.92 24.28 13.92
CA GLN A 336 -4.77 25.70 14.26
C GLN A 336 -3.51 25.93 15.11
N ASN A 337 -3.30 25.10 16.13
CA ASN A 337 -2.16 25.21 17.04
C ASN A 337 -0.83 24.93 16.33
N CYS A 338 -0.78 23.95 15.42
CA CYS A 338 0.41 23.55 14.68
C CYS A 338 0.74 24.43 13.45
N SER A 339 -0.07 25.46 13.18
CA SER A 339 0.17 26.39 12.06
C SER A 339 1.54 27.08 12.17
N GLY A 340 2.25 27.19 11.04
CA GLY A 340 3.57 27.84 10.97
C GLY A 340 4.64 27.02 10.26
N GLU A 341 5.78 26.80 10.91
CA GLU A 341 7.04 26.36 10.27
C GLU A 341 6.98 24.97 9.63
N MET A 342 6.39 23.99 10.32
CA MET A 342 6.21 22.63 9.80
C MET A 342 5.07 22.52 8.78
N THR A 343 4.12 23.47 8.83
CA THR A 343 2.90 23.50 8.02
C THR A 343 2.82 24.81 7.22
N SER A 344 1.63 25.36 7.02
CA SER A 344 1.38 26.69 6.49
C SER A 344 0.86 27.63 7.58
N ALA A 345 1.00 28.94 7.37
CA ALA A 345 0.50 29.95 8.31
C ALA A 345 -1.04 29.93 8.47
N SER A 346 -1.74 29.40 7.48
CA SER A 346 -3.18 29.13 7.51
C SER A 346 -3.44 27.66 7.19
N ILE A 347 -4.55 27.13 7.69
CA ILE A 347 -5.02 25.79 7.30
C ILE A 347 -5.41 25.83 5.82
N ALA A 348 -4.89 24.87 5.04
CA ALA A 348 -5.19 24.78 3.62
C ALA A 348 -6.68 24.46 3.40
N SER A 349 -7.30 25.08 2.39
CA SER A 349 -8.74 24.97 2.14
C SER A 349 -9.22 23.55 1.87
N ASN A 350 -8.36 22.70 1.29
CA ASN A 350 -8.66 21.29 1.04
C ASN A 350 -8.88 20.49 2.33
N TRP A 351 -8.27 20.87 3.45
CA TRP A 351 -8.44 20.20 4.74
C TRP A 351 -9.90 20.25 5.24
N PHE A 352 -10.60 21.35 4.95
CA PHE A 352 -12.03 21.48 5.26
C PHE A 352 -12.94 20.77 4.25
N ALA A 353 -12.39 20.29 3.12
CA ALA A 353 -13.16 19.59 2.10
C ALA A 353 -13.00 18.07 2.17
N ALA A 354 -11.87 17.57 2.68
CA ALA A 354 -11.59 16.15 2.83
C ALA A 354 -10.64 15.87 4.00
N PRO A 355 -10.86 14.78 4.77
CA PRO A 355 -9.97 14.41 5.86
C PRO A 355 -8.61 13.97 5.30
N SER A 356 -7.56 14.72 5.65
CA SER A 356 -6.19 14.43 5.21
C SER A 356 -5.65 13.17 5.90
N VAL A 357 -4.94 12.34 5.14
CA VAL A 357 -4.43 11.04 5.60
C VAL A 357 -3.14 10.68 4.88
N TYR A 358 -2.27 9.92 5.56
CA TYR A 358 -1.08 9.32 4.98
C TYR A 358 -0.93 7.86 5.42
N ASN A 359 -0.17 7.08 4.64
CA ASN A 359 0.16 5.71 5.02
C ASN A 359 1.27 5.74 6.07
N SER A 360 1.06 5.08 7.19
CA SER A 360 2.02 4.95 8.28
C SER A 360 2.66 3.56 8.30
N ARG A 361 3.41 3.24 9.36
CA ARG A 361 4.32 2.10 9.40
C ARG A 361 3.83 0.99 10.32
N VAL A 362 3.24 -0.05 9.74
CA VAL A 362 2.76 -1.25 10.48
C VAL A 362 3.87 -1.93 11.30
N SER A 363 5.09 -2.03 10.77
CA SER A 363 6.16 -2.81 11.42
C SER A 363 6.68 -2.20 12.73
N SER A 364 6.34 -0.95 13.01
CA SER A 364 6.74 -0.21 14.22
C SER A 364 5.57 0.06 15.15
N VAL A 365 4.42 -0.61 14.95
CA VAL A 365 3.31 -0.59 15.91
C VAL A 365 3.61 -1.58 17.03
N LEU A 366 3.56 -1.10 18.28
CA LEU A 366 4.01 -1.81 19.47
C LEU A 366 2.85 -1.95 20.48
N PRO A 367 2.70 -3.13 21.13
CA PRO A 367 1.74 -3.30 22.21
C PRO A 367 2.25 -2.61 23.48
N THR A 368 1.35 -2.28 24.39
CA THR A 368 1.73 -1.71 25.69
C THR A 368 2.00 -2.83 26.72
N PRO A 369 3.01 -2.73 27.61
CA PRO A 369 4.08 -1.73 27.64
C PRO A 369 5.18 -2.03 26.61
N HIS A 370 5.71 -0.98 25.98
CA HIS A 370 6.94 -1.07 25.21
C HIS A 370 7.77 0.20 25.34
N ASP A 371 9.07 0.03 25.50
CA ASP A 371 10.02 1.13 25.57
C ASP A 371 10.33 1.68 24.18
N ILE A 372 10.48 2.99 24.08
CA ILE A 372 10.71 3.72 22.83
C ILE A 372 12.11 4.30 22.83
N ALA A 373 12.99 3.76 21.99
CA ALA A 373 14.33 4.31 21.82
C ALA A 373 14.28 5.63 21.05
N ARG A 374 14.90 6.68 21.61
CA ARG A 374 15.03 7.97 20.94
C ARG A 374 15.68 7.79 19.56
N PRO A 375 14.99 8.18 18.46
CA PRO A 375 15.52 7.94 17.12
C PRO A 375 16.68 8.88 16.80
N LYS A 376 17.57 8.41 15.91
CA LYS A 376 18.57 9.24 15.23
C LYS A 376 18.16 9.42 13.78
N ASN A 377 18.23 10.65 13.25
CA ASN A 377 18.03 10.93 11.84
C ASN A 377 18.69 12.25 11.45
N VAL A 378 18.44 12.71 10.22
CA VAL A 378 18.85 14.02 9.73
C VAL A 378 17.86 15.09 10.20
N SER A 379 18.40 16.21 10.69
CA SER A 379 17.65 17.43 11.01
C SER A 379 18.39 18.64 10.45
N PHE A 380 17.70 19.78 10.42
CA PHE A 380 18.37 21.07 10.24
C PHE A 380 19.26 21.41 11.45
N SER A 381 20.43 21.99 11.20
CA SER A 381 21.38 22.38 12.25
C SER A 381 20.83 23.49 13.15
N ALA A 382 20.11 24.45 12.56
CA ALA A 382 19.43 25.57 13.20
C ALA A 382 18.01 25.73 12.60
N GLY A 383 17.81 26.70 11.70
CA GLY A 383 16.54 26.95 11.03
C GLY A 383 16.31 26.11 9.77
N ILE A 384 15.11 26.24 9.19
CA ILE A 384 14.73 25.61 7.92
C ILE A 384 15.79 25.90 6.85
N ASP A 385 16.14 24.88 6.07
CA ASP A 385 17.14 24.91 4.99
C ASP A 385 18.58 25.25 5.43
N SER A 386 18.87 25.22 6.74
CA SER A 386 20.25 25.26 7.23
C SER A 386 21.00 23.96 6.95
N GLN A 387 22.31 23.92 7.25
CA GLN A 387 23.12 22.73 7.03
C GLN A 387 22.51 21.49 7.72
N PRO A 388 22.42 20.34 7.03
CA PRO A 388 21.91 19.11 7.62
C PRO A 388 22.89 18.59 8.67
N LYS A 389 22.37 18.00 9.75
CA LYS A 389 23.14 17.25 10.75
C LYS A 389 22.47 15.92 11.00
N TYR A 390 23.25 14.87 11.25
CA TYR A 390 22.75 13.57 11.68
C TYR A 390 22.95 13.41 13.19
N GLY A 391 21.91 13.00 13.91
CA GLY A 391 21.99 12.84 15.36
C GLY A 391 20.66 12.44 15.99
N PRO A 392 20.61 12.30 17.33
CA PRO A 392 19.36 12.03 18.03
C PRO A 392 18.42 13.23 17.96
N THR A 393 17.12 12.96 17.92
CA THR A 393 16.11 14.02 18.00
C THR A 393 16.23 14.78 19.32
N ARG A 394 16.17 16.11 19.23
CA ARG A 394 16.09 17.02 20.38
C ARG A 394 14.66 17.40 20.73
N LYS A 395 13.71 17.19 19.80
CA LYS A 395 12.28 17.52 19.95
C LYS A 395 11.43 16.24 19.85
N LEU A 396 11.58 15.34 20.83
CA LEU A 396 10.80 14.10 20.91
C LEU A 396 9.46 14.36 21.60
N ASP A 397 8.39 13.89 20.99
CA ASP A 397 7.01 14.21 21.32
C ASP A 397 6.12 12.96 21.29
N PHE A 398 4.97 13.05 21.94
CA PHE A 398 3.86 12.11 21.84
C PHE A 398 2.73 12.71 21.01
N GLU A 399 1.80 11.88 20.54
CA GLU A 399 0.54 12.36 19.96
C GLU A 399 -0.62 11.61 20.60
N LEU A 400 -1.51 12.34 21.27
CA LEU A 400 -2.71 11.77 21.86
C LEU A 400 -3.69 11.41 20.75
N GLU A 401 -3.86 10.11 20.51
CA GLU A 401 -4.76 9.59 19.49
C GLU A 401 -5.63 8.45 19.99
N MET A 402 -6.62 8.11 19.17
CA MET A 402 -7.24 6.80 19.19
C MET A 402 -6.98 6.10 17.86
N GLY A 403 -6.88 4.78 17.91
CA GLY A 403 -6.89 3.93 16.73
C GLY A 403 -8.17 3.13 16.66
N PHE A 404 -8.65 2.81 15.46
CA PHE A 404 -9.72 1.83 15.29
C PHE A 404 -9.37 0.77 14.27
N PHE A 405 -9.87 -0.44 14.51
CA PHE A 405 -9.62 -1.60 13.66
C PHE A 405 -10.76 -1.84 12.70
N VAL A 406 -10.44 -2.13 11.44
CA VAL A 406 -11.42 -2.58 10.44
C VAL A 406 -11.79 -4.05 10.71
N SER A 407 -13.08 -4.37 10.83
CA SER A 407 -13.58 -5.76 10.92
C SER A 407 -14.07 -6.26 9.57
N GLN A 408 -14.96 -5.51 8.91
CA GLN A 408 -15.48 -5.86 7.61
C GLN A 408 -14.59 -5.22 6.53
N PRO A 409 -13.93 -6.02 5.68
CA PRO A 409 -13.07 -5.48 4.64
C PRO A 409 -13.89 -4.72 3.59
N VAL A 410 -13.25 -3.74 2.96
CA VAL A 410 -13.77 -3.10 1.74
C VAL A 410 -12.94 -3.62 0.58
N PRO A 411 -13.51 -4.40 -0.36
CA PRO A 411 -12.74 -4.90 -1.49
C PRO A 411 -12.11 -3.77 -2.30
N TYR A 412 -10.92 -4.01 -2.84
CA TYR A 412 -10.26 -3.05 -3.73
C TYR A 412 -11.17 -2.68 -4.91
N GLY A 413 -11.28 -1.39 -5.17
CA GLY A 413 -12.13 -0.81 -6.21
C GLY A 413 -13.58 -0.56 -5.78
N GLU A 414 -14.01 -1.09 -4.64
CA GLU A 414 -15.30 -0.79 -4.03
C GLU A 414 -15.20 0.43 -3.10
N VAL A 415 -16.35 1.06 -2.87
CA VAL A 415 -16.49 2.18 -1.93
C VAL A 415 -17.50 1.79 -0.86
N MET A 416 -17.39 2.41 0.30
CA MET A 416 -18.29 2.18 1.42
C MET A 416 -19.17 3.42 1.61
N PRO A 417 -20.51 3.32 1.55
CA PRO A 417 -21.39 4.41 1.94
C PRO A 417 -21.19 4.78 3.41
N ILE A 418 -21.22 6.08 3.73
CA ILE A 418 -20.94 6.55 5.10
C ILE A 418 -21.86 5.95 6.17
N LYS A 419 -23.13 5.67 5.85
CA LYS A 419 -24.08 5.01 6.77
C LYS A 419 -23.62 3.62 7.24
N ASP A 420 -22.79 2.96 6.43
CA ASP A 420 -22.32 1.60 6.69
C ASP A 420 -20.98 1.63 7.44
N ALA A 421 -20.31 2.79 7.54
CA ALA A 421 -18.98 2.95 8.15
C ALA A 421 -18.89 2.37 9.56
N ARG A 422 -19.95 2.53 10.36
CA ARG A 422 -20.04 1.99 11.72
C ARG A 422 -19.88 0.46 11.76
N GLU A 423 -20.44 -0.25 10.78
CA GLU A 423 -20.42 -1.72 10.72
C GLU A 423 -19.06 -2.27 10.28
N HIS A 424 -18.25 -1.45 9.61
CA HIS A 424 -16.90 -1.80 9.21
C HIS A 424 -15.87 -1.60 10.34
N ILE A 425 -16.19 -0.80 11.36
CA ILE A 425 -15.32 -0.59 12.52
C ILE A 425 -15.57 -1.70 13.55
N PHE A 426 -14.52 -2.45 13.90
CA PHE A 426 -14.60 -3.43 14.99
C PHE A 426 -14.70 -2.75 16.36
N GLY A 427 -13.80 -1.79 16.60
CA GLY A 427 -13.66 -1.12 17.88
C GLY A 427 -12.39 -0.29 17.93
N PHE A 428 -12.20 0.36 19.08
CA PHE A 428 -11.17 1.36 19.30
C PHE A 428 -10.13 0.92 20.33
N VAL A 429 -8.92 1.47 20.18
CA VAL A 429 -7.79 1.39 21.12
C VAL A 429 -7.23 2.79 21.35
N MET A 430 -6.50 2.99 22.46
CA MET A 430 -5.65 4.17 22.59
C MET A 430 -4.45 4.04 21.64
N LEU A 431 -3.98 5.16 21.10
CA LEU A 431 -2.84 5.20 20.19
C LEU A 431 -1.93 6.38 20.56
N ASN A 432 -0.61 6.13 20.58
CA ASN A 432 0.42 7.16 20.69
C ASN A 432 1.31 7.12 19.45
N ASP A 433 1.22 8.14 18.59
CA ASP A 433 2.09 8.26 17.42
C ASP A 433 3.34 9.08 17.73
N TRP A 434 4.35 8.40 18.28
CA TRP A 434 5.59 9.03 18.73
C TRP A 434 6.25 9.81 17.60
N SER A 435 6.71 11.02 17.93
CA SER A 435 7.07 12.00 16.90
C SER A 435 8.40 12.68 17.21
N ALA A 436 9.31 12.67 16.25
CA ALA A 436 10.57 13.43 16.30
C ALA A 436 10.43 14.71 15.47
N ARG A 437 10.05 15.83 16.09
CA ARG A 437 9.59 17.05 15.38
C ARG A 437 10.67 17.73 14.56
N ASP A 438 11.91 17.73 15.03
CA ASP A 438 13.06 18.28 14.32
C ASP A 438 13.45 17.44 13.10
N HIS A 439 13.33 16.11 13.18
CA HIS A 439 13.45 15.21 12.03
C HIS A 439 12.28 15.40 11.06
N GLN A 440 11.06 15.54 11.59
CA GLN A 440 9.85 15.75 10.79
C GLN A 440 9.96 17.03 9.97
N LEU A 441 10.38 18.14 10.58
CA LEU A 441 10.58 19.41 9.89
C LEU A 441 11.55 19.28 8.70
N PHE A 442 12.55 18.40 8.80
CA PHE A 442 13.53 18.16 7.74
C PHE A 442 12.96 17.35 6.57
N GLU A 443 12.17 16.30 6.82
CA GLU A 443 11.74 15.36 5.77
C GLU A 443 10.31 15.59 5.25
N MET A 444 9.48 16.35 5.96
CA MET A 444 8.03 16.43 5.71
C MET A 444 7.66 16.96 4.32
N ARG A 445 8.53 17.72 3.65
CA ARG A 445 8.27 18.26 2.30
C ARG A 445 9.08 17.50 1.24
N PRO A 446 8.48 17.08 0.12
CA PRO A 446 7.07 17.22 -0.26
C PRO A 446 6.20 15.98 0.07
N LEU A 447 6.77 14.92 0.65
CA LEU A 447 6.15 13.60 0.68
C LEU A 447 5.39 13.27 1.99
N GLY A 448 5.46 14.15 2.99
CA GLY A 448 4.88 13.92 4.31
C GLY A 448 5.86 13.27 5.30
N PRO A 449 5.40 13.01 6.54
CA PRO A 449 6.22 12.38 7.57
C PRO A 449 6.62 10.95 7.19
N PHE A 450 7.81 10.53 7.62
CA PHE A 450 8.30 9.18 7.35
C PHE A 450 9.10 8.62 8.53
N HIS A 451 10.42 8.82 8.61
CA HIS A 451 11.25 8.34 9.71
C HIS A 451 10.92 9.02 11.05
N SER A 452 10.41 10.25 11.01
CA SER A 452 10.02 11.01 12.19
C SER A 452 8.83 10.41 12.94
N LYS A 453 8.13 9.43 12.33
CA LYS A 453 6.99 8.68 12.88
C LYS A 453 7.27 7.17 12.87
N GLY A 454 7.88 6.67 11.80
CA GLY A 454 8.13 5.24 11.57
C GLY A 454 9.12 4.57 12.53
N PHE A 455 9.61 5.26 13.56
CA PHE A 455 10.44 4.68 14.61
C PHE A 455 9.61 4.00 15.71
N GLY A 456 8.33 4.37 15.88
CA GLY A 456 7.47 3.74 16.88
C GLY A 456 6.09 4.37 16.97
N THR A 457 5.07 3.52 17.05
CA THR A 457 3.69 3.88 17.42
C THR A 457 3.25 2.89 18.50
N SER A 458 2.69 3.35 19.61
CA SER A 458 2.18 2.46 20.67
C SER A 458 0.66 2.38 20.61
N ILE A 459 0.08 1.22 20.92
CA ILE A 459 -1.37 1.07 21.11
C ILE A 459 -1.72 0.39 22.43
N SER A 460 -2.92 0.63 22.96
CA SER A 460 -3.46 -0.19 24.06
C SER A 460 -3.87 -1.57 23.55
N ASN A 461 -3.85 -2.56 24.45
CA ASN A 461 -3.97 -3.98 24.06
C ASN A 461 -5.42 -4.49 23.97
N TRP A 462 -6.38 -3.74 24.51
CA TRP A 462 -7.77 -4.15 24.58
C TRP A 462 -8.61 -3.33 23.61
N ILE A 463 -9.09 -3.98 22.56
CA ILE A 463 -10.02 -3.35 21.62
C ILE A 463 -11.39 -3.26 22.29
N VAL A 464 -11.89 -2.04 22.48
CA VAL A 464 -13.24 -1.80 22.97
C VAL A 464 -14.19 -1.85 21.77
N PRO A 465 -15.09 -2.85 21.69
CA PRO A 465 -15.88 -3.08 20.50
C PRO A 465 -17.00 -2.04 20.34
N MET A 466 -17.42 -1.79 19.10
CA MET A 466 -18.45 -0.78 18.80
C MET A 466 -19.78 -0.99 19.54
N GLU A 467 -20.14 -2.24 19.83
CA GLU A 467 -21.35 -2.57 20.59
C GLU A 467 -21.25 -2.17 22.07
N ALA A 468 -20.03 -2.01 22.62
CA ALA A 468 -19.84 -1.44 23.94
C ALA A 468 -19.92 0.09 23.94
N LEU A 469 -19.63 0.72 22.80
CA LEU A 469 -19.56 2.17 22.63
C LEU A 469 -20.90 2.80 22.23
N GLU A 470 -21.86 2.00 21.77
CA GLU A 470 -23.19 2.45 21.35
C GLU A 470 -23.88 3.42 22.34
N PRO A 471 -23.90 3.17 23.67
CA PRO A 471 -24.53 4.08 24.63
C PRO A 471 -23.87 5.46 24.74
N TYR A 472 -22.68 5.62 24.17
CA TYR A 472 -21.88 6.84 24.21
C TYR A 472 -21.83 7.54 22.84
N SER A 473 -22.71 7.14 21.90
CA SER A 473 -22.90 7.86 20.64
C SER A 473 -23.48 9.25 20.91
N CYS A 474 -22.97 10.25 20.18
CA CYS A 474 -23.36 11.65 20.36
C CYS A 474 -23.29 12.42 19.04
N PRO A 475 -23.86 13.64 18.95
CA PRO A 475 -23.66 14.47 17.78
C PRO A 475 -22.19 14.90 17.69
N PRO A 476 -21.66 15.16 16.48
CA PRO A 476 -20.36 15.79 16.32
C PRO A 476 -20.30 17.12 17.11
N ASN A 477 -19.22 17.35 17.86
CA ASN A 477 -19.07 18.56 18.66
C ASN A 477 -18.78 19.79 17.80
N THR A 478 -18.10 19.58 16.67
CA THR A 478 -17.57 20.65 15.84
C THR A 478 -18.46 20.82 14.60
N LYS A 479 -18.93 22.04 14.36
CA LYS A 479 -19.69 22.36 13.16
C LYS A 479 -18.76 22.37 11.94
N GLN A 480 -19.11 21.58 10.92
CA GLN A 480 -18.39 21.58 9.65
C GLN A 480 -18.89 22.73 8.76
N ASP A 481 -17.95 23.58 8.34
CA ASP A 481 -18.14 24.71 7.43
C ASP A 481 -16.89 24.80 6.52
N PRO A 482 -17.02 24.66 5.19
CA PRO A 482 -18.25 24.40 4.43
C PRO A 482 -18.90 23.06 4.75
N GLN A 483 -20.16 22.89 4.34
CA GLN A 483 -20.84 21.60 4.43
C GLN A 483 -20.04 20.54 3.66
N PRO A 484 -19.81 19.34 4.24
CA PRO A 484 -19.12 18.26 3.55
C PRO A 484 -19.84 17.84 2.27
N PHE A 485 -19.11 17.20 1.37
CA PHE A 485 -19.71 16.53 0.21
C PHE A 485 -20.71 15.46 0.65
N GLU A 486 -21.67 15.14 -0.22
CA GLU A 486 -22.75 14.18 0.07
C GLU A 486 -22.24 12.84 0.62
N HIS A 487 -21.17 12.28 0.02
CA HIS A 487 -20.61 11.00 0.47
C HIS A 487 -19.97 11.05 1.87
N LEU A 488 -19.63 12.22 2.40
CA LEU A 488 -19.10 12.43 3.75
C LEU A 488 -20.13 13.07 4.69
N SER A 489 -21.32 13.39 4.19
CA SER A 489 -22.39 13.94 5.02
C SER A 489 -23.02 12.82 5.83
N TRP A 490 -22.88 12.87 7.16
CA TRP A 490 -23.50 11.88 8.04
C TRP A 490 -25.03 11.95 7.86
N PRO A 491 -25.70 10.84 7.49
CA PRO A 491 -27.12 10.82 7.15
C PRO A 491 -28.03 10.86 8.39
N GLY A 492 -27.45 10.90 9.59
CA GLY A 492 -28.13 10.64 10.85
C GLY A 492 -29.26 11.61 11.16
N ALA A 493 -30.48 11.07 11.19
CA ALA A 493 -31.67 11.68 11.79
C ALA A 493 -31.69 11.60 13.34
N LYS A 494 -30.56 11.27 13.99
CA LYS A 494 -30.48 10.82 15.40
C LYS A 494 -29.30 11.34 16.23
N ASP A 495 -28.57 12.37 15.78
CA ASP A 495 -27.47 12.96 16.58
C ASP A 495 -26.44 11.93 17.08
N ASP A 496 -25.96 11.02 16.21
CA ASP A 496 -25.11 9.87 16.55
C ASP A 496 -23.80 9.79 15.72
N GLY A 497 -23.39 10.91 15.12
CA GLY A 497 -22.24 10.97 14.20
C GLY A 497 -20.86 10.90 14.86
N ALA A 498 -20.78 10.90 16.20
CA ALA A 498 -19.53 10.87 16.97
C ALA A 498 -19.66 9.98 18.23
N LEU A 499 -18.56 9.85 18.98
CA LEU A 499 -18.48 9.08 20.23
C LEU A 499 -17.90 9.94 21.35
N ASP A 500 -18.58 9.98 22.50
CA ASP A 500 -18.10 10.66 23.71
C ASP A 500 -17.11 9.77 24.47
N ILE A 501 -15.83 9.94 24.17
CA ILE A 501 -14.72 9.22 24.80
C ILE A 501 -13.74 10.25 25.34
N LYS A 502 -13.68 10.35 26.66
CA LYS A 502 -12.74 11.24 27.34
C LYS A 502 -11.34 10.67 27.31
N LEU A 503 -10.37 11.56 27.16
CA LEU A 503 -8.97 11.22 26.98
C LEU A 503 -8.11 11.98 28.00
N ARG A 504 -6.99 11.38 28.40
CA ARG A 504 -6.02 12.00 29.31
C ARG A 504 -4.60 11.60 28.97
N ILE A 505 -3.69 12.54 29.16
CA ILE A 505 -2.25 12.34 29.04
C ILE A 505 -1.63 12.48 30.43
N LYS A 506 -0.80 11.51 30.82
CA LYS A 506 0.05 11.61 32.00
C LYS A 506 1.52 11.49 31.63
N LEU A 507 2.35 12.17 32.41
CA LEU A 507 3.79 12.01 32.46
C LEU A 507 4.17 11.35 33.78
N ILE A 508 5.05 10.36 33.72
CA ILE A 508 5.78 9.86 34.88
C ILE A 508 7.26 10.22 34.67
N ARG A 509 7.79 11.07 35.55
CA ARG A 509 9.21 11.47 35.57
C ARG A 509 9.75 11.29 36.98
N ASP A 510 10.86 10.57 37.11
CA ASP A 510 11.48 10.24 38.42
C ASP A 510 10.49 9.61 39.42
N GLY A 511 9.57 8.79 38.92
CA GLY A 511 8.52 8.13 39.73
C GLY A 511 7.38 9.06 40.17
N LYS A 512 7.36 10.33 39.74
CA LYS A 512 6.26 11.27 40.01
C LYS A 512 5.33 11.36 38.81
N GLU A 513 4.04 11.10 39.04
CA GLU A 513 2.98 11.24 38.05
C GLU A 513 2.43 12.69 38.01
N SER A 514 2.18 13.20 36.81
CA SER A 514 1.47 14.47 36.56
C SER A 514 0.58 14.37 35.33
N VAL A 515 -0.58 15.03 35.35
CA VAL A 515 -1.46 15.14 34.18
C VAL A 515 -0.99 16.29 33.30
N LEU A 516 -0.72 16.01 32.02
CA LEU A 516 -0.29 17.03 31.05
C LEU A 516 -1.47 17.71 30.34
N GLY A 517 -2.57 16.97 30.16
CA GLY A 517 -3.76 17.47 29.45
C GLY A 517 -4.88 16.45 29.37
N THR A 518 -6.04 16.92 28.93
CA THR A 518 -7.24 16.10 28.69
C THR A 518 -7.83 16.41 27.33
N SER A 519 -8.56 15.49 26.72
CA SER A 519 -9.24 15.75 25.44
C SER A 519 -10.49 14.86 25.32
N ASN A 520 -11.11 14.85 24.14
CA ASN A 520 -12.23 13.96 23.85
C ASN A 520 -12.29 13.61 22.36
N LEU A 521 -12.56 12.34 22.02
CA LEU A 521 -12.69 11.89 20.63
C LEU A 521 -13.77 12.69 19.87
N LYS A 522 -14.84 13.12 20.54
CA LYS A 522 -15.92 13.89 19.89
C LYS A 522 -15.48 15.27 19.37
N TYR A 523 -14.30 15.75 19.74
CA TYR A 523 -13.76 17.03 19.29
C TYR A 523 -13.22 17.00 17.85
N LEU A 524 -12.98 15.80 17.29
CA LEU A 524 -12.54 15.66 15.90
C LEU A 524 -13.49 16.39 14.94
N TYR A 525 -12.91 17.17 14.02
CA TYR A 525 -13.68 17.85 12.97
C TYR A 525 -14.18 16.86 11.93
N TRP A 526 -13.33 15.90 11.54
CA TRP A 526 -13.75 14.75 10.74
C TRP A 526 -13.83 13.50 11.62
N THR A 527 -15.03 12.93 11.70
CA THR A 527 -15.31 11.81 12.59
C THR A 527 -14.69 10.51 12.08
N PRO A 528 -14.49 9.48 12.93
CA PRO A 528 -13.99 8.18 12.49
C PRO A 528 -14.79 7.54 11.35
N TYR A 529 -16.11 7.81 11.31
CA TYR A 529 -16.97 7.35 10.22
C TYR A 529 -16.64 8.03 8.89
N GLN A 530 -16.38 9.35 8.91
CA GLN A 530 -15.95 10.11 7.74
C GLN A 530 -14.53 9.71 7.30
N GLN A 531 -13.62 9.48 8.26
CA GLN A 531 -12.25 9.01 7.99
C GLN A 531 -12.26 7.70 7.19
N LEU A 532 -12.94 6.67 7.70
CA LEU A 532 -12.98 5.36 7.03
C LEU A 532 -13.67 5.45 5.66
N THR A 533 -14.77 6.20 5.57
CA THR A 533 -15.49 6.44 4.32
C THR A 533 -14.59 7.11 3.28
N HIS A 534 -13.91 8.19 3.65
CA HIS A 534 -13.03 8.91 2.74
C HIS A 534 -11.86 8.04 2.28
N HIS A 535 -11.26 7.27 3.19
CA HIS A 535 -10.15 6.40 2.86
C HIS A 535 -10.54 5.36 1.80
N ALA A 536 -11.76 4.82 1.88
CA ALA A 536 -12.29 3.90 0.87
C ALA A 536 -12.82 4.60 -0.40
N ALA A 537 -13.05 5.91 -0.41
CA ALA A 537 -13.80 6.60 -1.46
C ALA A 537 -13.15 6.54 -2.86
N SER A 538 -11.83 6.39 -2.92
CA SER A 538 -11.09 6.25 -4.18
C SER A 538 -11.04 4.79 -4.70
N GLY A 539 -11.68 3.85 -3.99
CA GLY A 539 -11.54 2.42 -4.24
C GLY A 539 -10.32 1.80 -3.54
N CYS A 540 -9.77 2.48 -2.52
CA CYS A 540 -8.74 1.89 -1.67
C CYS A 540 -9.34 0.69 -0.94
N GLY A 541 -8.75 -0.48 -1.11
CA GLY A 541 -9.19 -1.68 -0.41
C GLY A 541 -8.78 -1.61 1.06
N MET A 542 -9.68 -2.06 1.94
CA MET A 542 -9.45 -2.23 3.37
C MET A 542 -9.49 -3.70 3.73
N GLN A 543 -8.60 -4.13 4.61
CA GLN A 543 -8.56 -5.49 5.11
C GLN A 543 -8.99 -5.55 6.57
N THR A 544 -9.52 -6.70 6.99
CA THR A 544 -9.75 -6.97 8.40
C THR A 544 -8.43 -6.87 9.17
N GLY A 545 -8.40 -6.08 10.24
CA GLY A 545 -7.23 -5.84 11.06
C GLY A 545 -6.41 -4.62 10.65
N ASP A 546 -6.76 -3.91 9.57
CA ASP A 546 -6.16 -2.61 9.28
C ASP A 546 -6.44 -1.63 10.44
N LEU A 547 -5.40 -0.90 10.84
CA LEU A 547 -5.45 0.11 11.89
C LEU A 547 -5.60 1.49 11.24
N ILE A 548 -6.53 2.28 11.74
CA ILE A 548 -6.72 3.67 11.32
C ILE A 548 -6.51 4.57 12.54
N GLY A 549 -5.46 5.39 12.52
CA GLY A 549 -5.19 6.43 13.49
C GLY A 549 -6.07 7.64 13.23
N THR A 550 -6.52 8.30 14.29
CA THR A 550 -7.40 9.47 14.18
C THR A 550 -6.66 10.73 13.78
N GLY A 551 -5.33 10.77 13.94
CA GLY A 551 -4.60 12.01 14.11
C GLY A 551 -4.73 12.55 15.53
N THR A 552 -3.78 13.40 15.92
CA THR A 552 -3.74 14.04 17.23
C THR A 552 -5.07 14.70 17.60
N ILE A 553 -5.60 14.39 18.78
CA ILE A 553 -6.91 14.83 19.26
C ILE A 553 -6.75 15.98 20.26
N SER A 554 -6.93 17.22 19.78
CA SER A 554 -6.91 18.43 20.62
C SER A 554 -8.28 19.07 20.76
N GLY A 555 -8.47 19.79 21.85
CA GLY A 555 -9.66 20.58 22.16
C GLY A 555 -9.36 22.07 22.39
N SER A 556 -10.42 22.85 22.63
CA SER A 556 -10.34 24.31 22.77
C SER A 556 -10.33 24.78 24.22
N GLY A 557 -10.44 23.86 25.19
CA GLY A 557 -10.53 24.12 26.61
C GLY A 557 -9.34 24.88 27.18
N LYS A 558 -9.65 25.77 28.12
CA LYS A 558 -8.68 26.62 28.84
C LYS A 558 -8.93 26.57 30.34
N ASN A 559 -7.87 26.75 31.12
CA ASN A 559 -7.98 26.93 32.58
C ASN A 559 -8.40 28.37 32.93
N GLU A 560 -8.54 28.65 34.23
CA GLU A 560 -8.91 29.97 34.78
C GLU A 560 -7.92 31.09 34.39
N ASN A 561 -6.66 30.72 34.10
CA ASN A 561 -5.60 31.64 33.66
C ASN A 561 -5.60 31.86 32.14
N GLY A 562 -6.50 31.20 31.40
CA GLY A 562 -6.59 31.28 29.94
C GLY A 562 -5.58 30.41 29.18
N GLU A 563 -4.82 29.56 29.88
CA GLU A 563 -3.87 28.63 29.29
C GLU A 563 -4.62 27.40 28.73
N LYS A 564 -4.14 26.86 27.61
CA LYS A 564 -4.76 25.68 27.00
C LYS A 564 -4.53 24.44 27.86
N VAL A 565 -5.58 23.64 28.07
CA VAL A 565 -5.52 22.38 28.84
C VAL A 565 -5.89 21.14 28.02
N GLU A 566 -6.30 21.35 26.77
CA GLU A 566 -6.69 20.29 25.84
C GLU A 566 -5.75 20.17 24.63
N LEU A 567 -4.44 20.23 24.88
CA LEU A 567 -3.41 20.02 23.86
C LEU A 567 -3.12 18.53 23.70
N GLY A 568 -3.04 18.06 22.45
CA GLY A 568 -2.81 16.66 22.11
C GLY A 568 -1.33 16.29 21.94
N CYS A 569 -0.42 17.27 21.80
CA CYS A 569 1.02 17.04 21.78
C CYS A 569 1.84 18.24 22.32
N LEU A 570 3.14 18.03 22.53
CA LEU A 570 4.07 19.04 23.02
C LEU A 570 4.42 20.09 21.96
N TYR A 571 4.40 19.72 20.67
CA TYR A 571 4.57 20.69 19.60
C TYR A 571 3.49 21.78 19.64
N GLU A 572 2.23 21.44 19.93
CA GLU A 572 1.19 22.45 20.14
C GLU A 572 1.53 23.36 21.33
N ALA A 573 2.02 22.79 22.43
CA ALA A 573 2.40 23.53 23.63
C ALA A 573 3.52 24.55 23.34
N GLU A 574 4.52 24.17 22.52
CA GLU A 574 5.55 25.09 22.03
C GLU A 574 4.90 26.25 21.23
N ARG A 575 4.04 25.93 20.26
CA ARG A 575 3.44 26.92 19.36
C ARG A 575 2.49 27.88 20.07
N THR A 576 1.75 27.40 21.06
CA THR A 576 0.82 28.19 21.87
C THR A 576 1.47 28.77 23.12
N LYS A 577 2.79 28.58 23.30
CA LYS A 577 3.56 29.04 24.47
C LYS A 577 2.94 28.61 25.80
N THR A 578 2.40 27.40 25.83
CA THR A 578 1.77 26.80 27.00
C THR A 578 2.77 25.88 27.69
N LYS A 579 3.04 26.11 28.97
CA LYS A 579 3.98 25.28 29.72
C LYS A 579 3.26 24.03 30.24
N VAL A 580 3.52 22.88 29.62
CA VAL A 580 2.92 21.59 30.01
C VAL A 580 3.89 20.68 30.75
N LEU A 581 5.16 20.67 30.35
CA LEU A 581 6.19 19.84 30.99
C LEU A 581 6.86 20.56 32.18
N PRO A 582 7.36 19.77 33.17
CA PRO A 582 8.27 20.29 34.18
C PRO A 582 9.60 20.75 33.55
N ASP A 583 10.43 21.44 34.35
CA ASP A 583 11.70 21.97 33.87
C ASP A 583 12.62 20.88 33.35
N SER A 584 13.35 21.22 32.28
CA SER A 584 14.24 20.33 31.55
C SER A 584 15.59 20.19 32.25
N SER A 585 16.25 19.03 32.09
CA SER A 585 17.64 18.81 32.53
C SER A 585 18.66 19.58 31.69
N GLY A 586 18.23 20.17 30.57
CA GLY A 586 19.08 20.88 29.60
C GLY A 586 19.78 19.95 28.59
N LYS A 587 19.53 18.63 28.64
CA LYS A 587 20.10 17.66 27.69
C LYS A 587 19.47 17.74 26.30
N TYR A 588 18.16 17.98 26.23
CA TYR A 588 17.38 18.10 25.00
C TYR A 588 16.68 19.46 24.95
N GLU A 589 15.85 19.69 23.94
CA GLU A 589 15.12 20.95 23.80
C GLU A 589 14.09 21.12 24.92
N ASP A 590 14.03 22.30 25.52
CA ASP A 590 13.05 22.61 26.56
C ASP A 590 11.61 22.45 26.05
N GLY A 591 10.76 21.85 26.87
CA GLY A 591 9.36 21.57 26.51
C GLY A 591 9.15 20.26 25.74
N TYR A 592 10.20 19.44 25.56
CA TYR A 592 10.11 18.10 24.94
C TYR A 592 10.49 16.96 25.89
N LEU A 593 10.18 15.73 25.49
CA LEU A 593 10.45 14.53 26.29
C LEU A 593 11.94 14.28 26.47
N GLU A 594 12.31 13.80 27.66
CA GLU A 594 13.65 13.40 28.05
C GLU A 594 13.80 11.87 28.11
N ASP A 595 15.04 11.40 28.19
CA ASP A 595 15.28 9.97 28.41
C ASP A 595 14.86 9.60 29.84
N GLY A 596 14.09 8.53 29.99
CA GLY A 596 13.51 8.10 31.26
C GLY A 596 12.07 8.55 31.50
N ASP A 597 11.58 9.53 30.73
CA ASP A 597 10.16 9.92 30.77
C ASP A 597 9.26 8.77 30.33
N GLU A 598 8.11 8.64 30.99
CA GLU A 598 7.04 7.73 30.58
C GLU A 598 5.79 8.52 30.25
N ILE A 599 5.20 8.25 29.09
CA ILE A 599 3.90 8.80 28.71
C ILE A 599 2.84 7.72 28.82
N VAL A 600 1.73 8.08 29.46
CA VAL A 600 0.55 7.23 29.64
C VAL A 600 -0.66 7.93 29.05
N LEU A 601 -1.24 7.33 28.02
CA LEU A 601 -2.49 7.79 27.43
C LEU A 601 -3.64 6.91 27.92
N GLU A 602 -4.73 7.54 28.36
CA GLU A 602 -5.92 6.88 28.86
C GLU A 602 -7.15 7.35 28.09
N GLY A 603 -8.11 6.42 27.92
CA GLY A 603 -9.43 6.69 27.37
C GLY A 603 -10.52 6.05 28.20
N TRP A 604 -11.65 6.75 28.39
CA TRP A 604 -12.81 6.21 29.08
C TRP A 604 -14.13 6.88 28.66
N CYS A 605 -15.22 6.15 28.88
CA CYS A 605 -16.58 6.66 28.82
C CYS A 605 -17.15 6.78 30.25
N GLU A 606 -17.90 7.84 30.50
CA GLU A 606 -18.52 8.08 31.81
C GLU A 606 -19.95 7.54 31.87
N ASN A 607 -20.38 7.11 33.05
CA ASN A 607 -21.79 6.89 33.34
C ASN A 607 -22.51 8.24 33.49
N GLY A 608 -23.85 8.23 33.49
CA GLY A 608 -24.66 9.44 33.69
C GLY A 608 -24.48 10.15 35.05
N ARG A 609 -23.55 9.70 35.90
CA ARG A 609 -23.16 10.33 37.18
C ARG A 609 -21.69 10.79 37.20
N GLY A 610 -21.00 10.78 36.06
CA GLY A 610 -19.62 11.24 35.91
C GLY A 610 -18.53 10.25 36.36
N GLY A 611 -18.88 9.01 36.71
CA GLY A 611 -17.90 7.96 37.04
C GLY A 611 -17.50 7.15 35.80
N VAL A 612 -16.32 6.53 35.81
CA VAL A 612 -15.87 5.64 34.72
C VAL A 612 -16.81 4.44 34.58
N ALA A 613 -17.38 4.27 33.39
CA ALA A 613 -18.25 3.15 33.05
C ALA A 613 -17.56 2.10 32.17
N LEU A 614 -16.68 2.55 31.27
CA LEU A 614 -15.93 1.74 30.32
C LEU A 614 -14.56 2.39 30.09
N GLY A 615 -13.50 1.60 30.14
CA GLY A 615 -12.13 2.07 29.93
C GLY A 615 -11.42 1.32 28.82
N PHE A 616 -10.39 1.94 28.26
CA PHE A 616 -9.59 1.42 27.14
C PHE A 616 -8.27 0.77 27.57
N GLY A 617 -8.03 0.67 28.88
CA GLY A 617 -6.71 0.42 29.43
C GLY A 617 -5.77 1.60 29.18
N GLU A 618 -4.48 1.35 29.37
CA GLU A 618 -3.42 2.34 29.17
C GLU A 618 -2.68 2.07 27.85
N CYS A 619 -2.27 3.15 27.18
CA CYS A 619 -1.22 3.11 26.17
C CYS A 619 0.02 3.79 26.76
N TRP A 620 1.03 2.98 27.09
CA TRP A 620 2.19 3.40 27.88
C TRP A 620 3.49 3.15 27.10
N GLY A 621 4.45 4.06 27.24
CA GLY A 621 5.82 3.85 26.78
C GLY A 621 6.84 4.74 27.48
N ARG A 622 7.99 4.16 27.82
CA ARG A 622 9.14 4.85 28.39
C ARG A 622 10.16 5.22 27.32
N ILE A 623 10.69 6.44 27.38
CA ILE A 623 11.73 6.90 26.46
C ILE A 623 13.10 6.38 26.90
N LEU A 624 13.78 5.67 26.00
CA LEU A 624 15.16 5.22 26.20
C LEU A 624 16.15 6.16 25.50
N PRO A 625 17.39 6.24 26.00
CA PRO A 625 18.48 6.90 25.29
C PRO A 625 18.64 6.41 23.85
N PRO A 626 19.20 7.24 22.95
CA PRO A 626 19.37 6.88 21.55
C PRO A 626 20.41 5.76 21.39
N ARG A 627 20.11 4.77 20.53
CA ARG A 627 20.98 3.62 20.25
C ARG A 627 22.21 3.99 19.43
#